data_AF-A0AA88WKI2-F1
#
_entry.id   AF-A0AA88WKI2-F1
#
_cell.length_a   1.000
_cell.length_b   1.000
_cell.length_c   1.000
_cell.angle_alpha   90.00
_cell.angle_beta   90.00
_cell.angle_gamma   90.00
#
_symmetry.space_group_name_H-M   'P 1'
#
loop_
_entity.id
_entity.type
_entity.pdbx_description
1 polymer ?
#
loop_
_entity_poly.entity_id
_entity_poly.type
_entity_poly.pdbx_seq_one_letter_code
_entity_poly.pdbx_strand_id
1 'polypeptide(L)'
;MLPSPSVSSGLFMKASELSVLCGGDITVFVRSPSNKVYAFGSPSAKAVINRYDTVNSFLREGNAHAKVDCNKKMYFETVGKSKAEQRRAKRIKEKPKGRGFW
;
A
#
# COMPACT_ATOMS: atom_id res chain seq x y z
N MET A 1 0.52 -22.41 -20.70
CA MET A 1 -0.33 -22.05 -19.54
C MET A 1 0.23 -20.79 -18.91
N LEU A 2 -0.53 -19.70 -18.86
CA LEU A 2 -0.15 -18.51 -18.10
C LEU A 2 -0.42 -18.76 -16.60
N PRO A 3 0.42 -18.27 -15.69
CA PRO A 3 0.19 -18.43 -14.25
C PRO A 3 -1.13 -17.76 -13.85
N SER A 4 -1.92 -18.43 -13.01
CA SER A 4 -3.14 -17.87 -12.45
C SER A 4 -2.84 -16.64 -11.60
N PRO A 5 -3.70 -15.60 -11.65
CA PRO A 5 -3.48 -14.38 -10.88
C PRO A 5 -3.45 -14.70 -9.38
N SER A 6 -2.51 -14.08 -8.67
CA SER A 6 -2.45 -14.19 -7.21
C SER A 6 -3.74 -13.65 -6.57
N VAL A 7 -4.12 -14.15 -5.39
CA VAL A 7 -5.31 -13.68 -4.65
C VAL A 7 -5.31 -12.16 -4.49
N SER A 8 -4.15 -11.55 -4.23
CA SER A 8 -3.98 -10.10 -4.17
C SER A 8 -4.24 -9.39 -5.50
N SER A 9 -3.81 -9.97 -6.62
CA SER A 9 -4.02 -9.40 -7.96
C SER A 9 -5.52 -9.33 -8.29
N GLY A 10 -6.26 -10.41 -8.04
CA GLY A 10 -7.71 -10.45 -8.26
C GLY A 10 -8.46 -9.44 -7.38
N LEU A 11 -8.02 -9.29 -6.12
CA LEU A 11 -8.58 -8.29 -5.22
C LEU A 11 -8.34 -6.86 -5.72
N PHE A 12 -7.14 -6.54 -6.20
CA PHE A 12 -6.82 -5.21 -6.74
C PHE A 12 -7.60 -4.92 -8.02
N MET A 13 -7.79 -5.91 -8.90
CA MET A 13 -8.63 -5.74 -10.09
C MET A 13 -10.07 -5.37 -9.72
N LYS A 14 -10.70 -6.12 -8.80
CA LYS A 14 -12.05 -5.80 -8.34
C LYS A 14 -12.14 -4.41 -7.70
N ALA A 15 -11.15 -4.03 -6.90
CA ALA A 15 -11.10 -2.69 -6.31
C ALA A 15 -10.95 -1.59 -7.38
N SER A 16 -10.20 -1.85 -8.44
CA SER A 16 -10.04 -0.92 -9.56
C SER A 16 -11.33 -0.75 -10.36
N GLU A 17 -12.00 -1.86 -10.69
CA GLU A 17 -13.30 -1.86 -11.37
C GLU A 17 -14.34 -1.10 -10.53
N LEU A 18 -14.41 -1.39 -9.23
CA LEU A 18 -15.33 -0.72 -8.32
C LEU A 18 -15.08 0.80 -8.25
N SER A 19 -13.81 1.23 -8.22
CA SER A 19 -13.46 2.65 -8.20
C SER A 19 -13.90 3.37 -9.47
N VAL A 20 -13.80 2.71 -10.62
CA VAL A 20 -14.21 3.27 -11.93
C VAL A 20 -15.73 3.29 -12.06
N LEU A 21 -16.41 2.19 -11.71
CA LEU A 21 -17.86 2.05 -11.86
C LEU A 21 -18.64 2.99 -10.94
N CYS A 22 -18.18 3.16 -9.71
CA CYS A 22 -18.87 3.96 -8.70
C CYS A 22 -18.28 5.36 -8.52
N GLY A 23 -17.18 5.70 -9.20
CA GLY A 23 -16.44 6.94 -8.96
C GLY A 23 -15.91 7.06 -7.53
N GLY A 24 -15.76 5.94 -6.84
CA GLY A 24 -15.45 5.88 -5.42
C GLY A 24 -13.95 5.97 -5.14
N ASP A 25 -13.61 6.78 -4.15
CA ASP A 25 -12.26 6.84 -3.59
C ASP A 25 -11.99 5.64 -2.69
N ILE A 26 -11.15 4.72 -3.16
CA ILE A 26 -10.93 3.42 -2.51
C ILE A 26 -9.45 3.20 -2.25
N THR A 27 -9.12 2.57 -1.12
CA THR A 27 -7.77 2.05 -0.84
C THR A 27 -7.85 0.64 -0.27
N VAL A 28 -6.97 -0.26 -0.72
CA VAL A 28 -6.91 -1.67 -0.29
C VAL A 28 -5.46 -2.03 0.05
N PHE A 29 -5.25 -2.69 1.19
CA PHE A 29 -3.95 -3.15 1.66
C PHE A 29 -3.96 -4.66 1.89
N VAL A 30 -2.92 -5.34 1.40
CA VAL A 30 -2.71 -6.77 1.62
C VAL A 30 -1.35 -6.98 2.25
N ARG A 31 -1.31 -7.61 3.42
CA ARG A 31 -0.07 -8.10 4.03
C ARG A 31 0.11 -9.57 3.63
N SER A 32 1.22 -9.86 2.95
CA SER A 32 1.57 -11.25 2.65
C SER A 32 2.15 -11.95 3.90
N PRO A 33 2.15 -13.29 3.94
CA PRO A 33 2.82 -14.06 4.98
C PRO A 33 4.30 -13.71 5.12
N SER A 34 4.96 -13.28 4.04
CA SER A 34 6.36 -12.82 4.04
C SER A 34 6.53 -11.38 4.54
N ASN A 35 5.54 -10.82 5.26
CA ASN A 35 5.53 -9.45 5.78
C ASN A 35 5.69 -8.34 4.73
N LYS A 36 5.42 -8.63 3.45
CA LYS A 36 5.38 -7.60 2.40
C LYS A 36 3.98 -7.00 2.35
N VAL A 37 3.91 -5.68 2.20
CA VAL A 37 2.64 -4.97 2.05
C VAL A 37 2.49 -4.52 0.61
N TYR A 38 1.32 -4.84 0.05
CA TYR A 38 0.86 -4.41 -1.25
C TYR A 38 -0.32 -3.46 -1.06
N ALA A 39 -0.39 -2.44 -1.90
CA ALA A 39 -1.38 -1.39 -1.80
C ALA A 39 -1.95 -1.05 -3.17
N PHE A 40 -3.27 -0.90 -3.23
CA PHE A 40 -3.99 -0.24 -4.31
C PHE A 40 -4.72 0.97 -3.74
N GLY A 41 -4.83 2.04 -4.53
CA GLY A 41 -5.80 3.07 -4.22
C GLY A 41 -6.02 4.04 -5.37
N SER A 42 -7.23 4.60 -5.43
CA SER A 42 -7.67 5.58 -6.43
C SER A 42 -8.20 6.82 -5.70
N PRO A 43 -7.72 8.05 -6.02
CA PRO A 43 -6.67 8.38 -7.00
C PRO A 43 -5.26 7.96 -6.54
N SER A 44 -5.05 7.77 -5.23
CA SER A 44 -3.88 7.07 -4.69
C SER A 44 -4.16 6.63 -3.25
N ALA A 45 -3.50 5.56 -2.80
CA ALA A 45 -3.63 5.09 -1.41
C ALA A 45 -3.31 6.19 -0.38
N LYS A 46 -2.31 7.04 -0.65
CA LYS A 46 -1.93 8.16 0.23
C LYS A 46 -3.03 9.23 0.29
N ALA A 47 -3.64 9.58 -0.85
CA ALA A 47 -4.69 10.58 -0.91
C ALA A 47 -5.95 10.15 -0.15
N VAL A 48 -6.34 8.87 -0.28
CA VAL A 48 -7.48 8.30 0.45
C VAL A 48 -7.20 8.29 1.96
N ILE A 49 -6.01 7.87 2.38
CA ILE A 49 -5.63 7.87 3.80
C ILE A 49 -5.61 9.28 4.40
N ASN A 50 -5.01 10.24 3.71
CA ASN A 50 -4.96 11.62 4.20
C ASN A 50 -6.38 12.17 4.43
N ARG A 51 -7.32 11.90 3.52
CA ARG A 51 -8.72 12.32 3.67
C ARG A 51 -9.42 11.64 4.84
N TYR A 52 -9.22 10.33 5.01
CA TYR A 52 -9.75 9.61 6.17
C TYR A 52 -9.22 10.19 7.48
N ASP A 53 -7.92 10.51 7.53
CA ASP A 53 -7.29 11.10 8.69
C ASP A 53 -7.83 12.50 9.01
N THR A 54 -7.98 13.34 7.99
CA THR A 54 -8.58 14.68 8.13
C THR A 54 -10.01 14.61 8.65
N VAL A 55 -10.85 13.75 8.07
CA VAL A 55 -12.24 13.55 8.54
C VAL A 55 -12.26 13.04 9.98
N ASN A 56 -11.41 12.06 10.30
CA ASN A 56 -11.34 11.53 11.66
C ASN A 56 -10.84 12.57 12.67
N SER A 57 -9.92 13.47 12.32
CA SER A 57 -9.56 14.59 13.20
C SER A 57 -10.73 15.54 13.45
N PHE A 58 -11.49 15.90 12.42
CA PHE A 58 -12.67 16.75 12.58
C PHE A 58 -13.75 16.10 13.45
N LEU A 59 -13.99 14.79 13.28
CA LEU A 59 -14.95 14.06 14.11
C LEU A 59 -14.49 13.92 15.56
N ARG A 60 -13.17 13.89 15.81
CA ARG A 60 -12.57 13.77 17.15
C ARG A 60 -12.50 15.10 17.90
N GLU A 61 -12.47 16.24 17.21
CA GLU A 61 -12.60 17.56 17.84
C GLU A 61 -14.00 17.79 18.42
N GLY A 62 -15.02 17.10 17.88
CA GLY A 62 -16.39 17.12 18.41
C GLY A 62 -16.69 16.11 19.53
N ASN A 63 -15.87 15.06 19.69
CA ASN A 63 -16.04 14.03 20.72
C ASN A 63 -14.67 13.62 21.28
N ALA A 64 -14.34 14.16 22.45
CA ALA A 64 -13.29 13.60 23.28
C ALA A 64 -13.63 12.13 23.57
N HIS A 65 -12.64 11.24 23.45
CA HIS A 65 -12.72 9.79 23.68
C HIS A 65 -13.25 8.92 22.53
N ALA A 66 -12.37 8.60 21.57
CA ALA A 66 -12.46 7.33 20.85
C ALA A 66 -11.08 6.84 20.40
N LYS A 67 -10.76 5.60 20.77
CA LYS A 67 -9.56 4.81 20.47
C LYS A 67 -9.13 4.96 19.01
N VAL A 68 -7.89 5.40 18.79
CA VAL A 68 -7.26 5.29 17.48
C VAL A 68 -6.80 3.84 17.32
N ASP A 69 -7.50 3.14 16.44
CA ASP A 69 -7.26 1.75 16.07
C ASP A 69 -5.80 1.47 15.68
N CYS A 70 -5.30 0.36 16.20
CA CYS A 70 -3.99 -0.23 15.92
C CYS A 70 -3.68 -0.44 14.42
N ASN A 71 -4.68 -0.36 13.53
CA ASN A 71 -4.50 -0.41 12.07
C ASN A 71 -3.68 0.75 11.49
N LYS A 72 -3.72 1.95 12.10
CA LYS A 72 -3.04 3.14 11.55
C LYS A 72 -1.51 3.08 11.66
N LYS A 73 -0.98 2.54 12.76
CA LYS A 73 0.46 2.31 12.95
C LYS A 73 1.00 1.30 11.92
N MET A 74 0.24 0.24 11.67
CA MET A 74 0.61 -0.83 10.74
C MET A 74 0.91 -0.30 9.33
N TYR A 75 0.12 0.64 8.80
CA TYR A 75 0.31 1.22 7.46
C TYR A 75 1.61 2.03 7.37
N PHE A 76 1.79 3.05 8.22
CA PHE A 76 2.94 3.95 8.12
C PHE A 76 4.27 3.23 8.38
N GLU A 77 4.28 2.34 9.37
CA GLU A 77 5.49 1.61 9.73
C GLU A 77 5.88 0.61 8.65
N THR A 78 4.91 -0.11 8.06
CA THR A 78 5.21 -1.12 7.04
C THR A 78 5.52 -0.49 5.68
N VAL A 79 4.87 0.63 5.32
CA VAL A 79 5.23 1.42 4.11
C VAL A 79 6.61 2.04 4.27
N GLY A 80 6.95 2.53 5.47
CA GLY A 80 8.28 3.05 5.78
C GLY A 80 9.38 1.98 5.62
N LYS A 81 9.15 0.78 6.19
CA LYS A 81 10.05 -0.38 6.06
C LYS A 81 10.20 -0.84 4.60
N SER A 82 9.09 -0.98 3.87
CA SER A 82 9.08 -1.42 2.47
C SER A 82 9.84 -0.48 1.53
N LYS A 83 9.68 0.86 1.69
CA LYS A 83 10.43 1.84 0.89
C LYS A 83 11.93 1.79 1.16
N ALA A 84 12.34 1.61 2.42
CA ALA A 84 13.75 1.50 2.79
C ALA A 84 14.38 0.22 2.21
N GLU A 85 13.67 -0.91 2.31
CA GLU A 85 14.11 -2.19 1.77
C GLU A 85 14.19 -2.19 0.24
N GLN A 86 13.25 -1.51 -0.43
CA GLN A 86 13.30 -1.37 -1.89
C GLN A 86 14.43 -0.45 -2.37
N ARG A 87 14.84 0.57 -1.58
CA ARG A 87 16.05 1.36 -1.86
C ARG A 87 17.33 0.54 -1.69
N ARG A 88 17.38 -0.37 -0.71
CA ARG A 88 18.50 -1.31 -0.51
C ARG A 88 18.59 -2.33 -1.65
N ALA A 89 17.45 -2.89 -2.08
CA ALA A 89 17.40 -3.85 -3.18
C ALA A 89 17.79 -3.24 -4.55
N LYS A 90 17.52 -1.95 -4.78
CA LYS A 90 17.95 -1.24 -6.01
C LYS A 90 19.48 -1.08 -6.08
N ARG A 91 20.15 -0.76 -4.97
CA ARG A 91 21.62 -0.67 -4.90
C ARG A 91 22.35 -1.99 -5.17
N ILE A 92 21.70 -3.13 -4.93
CA ILE A 92 22.32 -4.46 -5.15
C ILE A 92 22.26 -4.87 -6.63
N LYS A 93 21.29 -4.37 -7.40
CA LYS A 93 21.17 -4.65 -8.85
C LYS A 93 22.05 -3.76 -9.75
N GLU A 94 22.59 -2.65 -9.22
CA GLU A 94 23.58 -1.81 -9.91
C GLU A 94 25.03 -2.30 -9.73
N LYS A 95 25.26 -3.62 -9.59
CA LYS A 95 26.62 -4.12 -9.80
C LYS A 95 26.99 -3.86 -11.26
N PRO A 96 28.10 -3.16 -11.55
CA PRO A 96 28.51 -2.92 -12.93
C PRO A 96 28.65 -4.29 -13.60
N LYS A 97 28.16 -4.42 -14.84
CA LYS A 97 28.49 -5.55 -15.71
C LYS A 97 30.01 -5.55 -15.88
N GLY A 98 30.69 -6.24 -14.98
CA GLY A 98 32.12 -6.52 -15.08
C GLY A 98 32.32 -7.22 -16.40
N ARG A 99 33.14 -6.60 -17.25
CA ARG A 99 33.60 -7.14 -18.52
C ARG A 99 34.07 -8.58 -18.28
N GLY A 100 33.49 -9.52 -19.04
CA GLY A 100 33.91 -10.92 -19.02
C GLY A 100 35.40 -11.01 -19.35
N PHE A 101 36.08 -11.82 -18.55
CA PHE A 101 37.44 -12.29 -18.81
C PHE A 101 37.32 -13.82 -18.82
N TRP A 102 38.03 -14.45 -19.76
CA TRP A 102 37.93 -15.84 -20.24
C TRP A 102 36.91 -16.05 -21.36
#